data_AF-A0A6S7LM38-F1
#
_entry.id   AF-A0A6S7LM38-F1
#
_cell.length_a   1.000
_cell.length_b   1.000
_cell.length_c   1.000
_cell.angle_alpha   90.00
_cell.angle_beta   90.00
_cell.angle_gamma   90.00
#
_symmetry.space_group_name_H-M   'P 1'
#
loop_
_entity.id
_entity.type
_entity.pdbx_description
1 polymer ?
#
loop_
_entity_poly.entity_id
_entity_poly.type
_entity_poly.pdbx_seq_one_letter_code
_entity_poly.pdbx_strand_id
1 'polypeptide(L)'
;HCIQGKTVFNPLLIRLDCGYTASNPSGCWEHDGYGPIATFKSDWDRFGGTKVERFRHTSWGGEDWDLVDRILSAGLEIERLKILNFFHFYHTKKETWKDSE
;
A
#
# COMPACT_ATOMS: atom_id res chain seq x y z
N HIS A 1 5.55 9.81 9.21
CA HIS A 1 6.20 11.13 9.04
C HIS A 1 5.88 11.58 7.63
N CYS A 2 5.25 12.73 7.43
CA CYS A 2 5.03 13.28 6.08
C CYS A 2 5.41 14.76 6.13
N ILE A 3 6.16 15.23 5.15
CA ILE A 3 6.47 16.64 4.91
C ILE A 3 5.74 17.06 3.64
N GLN A 4 4.86 18.06 3.78
CA GLN A 4 4.04 18.57 2.68
C GLN A 4 4.92 19.05 1.52
N GLY A 5 4.56 18.66 0.30
CA GLY A 5 5.29 18.99 -0.92
C GLY A 5 6.61 18.26 -1.11
N LYS A 6 6.97 17.31 -0.22
CA LYS A 6 8.24 16.58 -0.27
C LYS A 6 8.10 15.07 -0.18
N THR A 7 7.34 14.55 0.78
CA THR A 7 7.37 13.11 1.10
C THR A 7 5.98 12.51 1.29
N VAL A 8 5.80 11.30 0.78
CA VAL A 8 4.72 10.37 1.14
C VAL A 8 5.30 9.31 2.07
N PHE A 9 4.50 8.84 3.02
CA PHE A 9 4.91 7.76 3.93
C PHE A 9 4.24 6.45 3.56
N ASN A 10 5.01 5.37 3.42
CA ASN A 10 4.50 4.01 3.29
C ASN A 10 5.12 3.15 4.41
N PRO A 11 4.35 2.78 5.46
CA PRO A 11 4.88 1.94 6.52
C PRO A 11 5.14 0.52 6.00
N LEU A 12 6.35 0.00 6.23
CA LEU A 12 6.64 -1.42 6.07
C LEU A 12 6.03 -2.15 7.27
N LEU A 13 5.11 -3.06 6.97
CA LEU A 13 4.43 -3.91 7.94
C LEU A 13 4.93 -5.35 7.83
N ILE A 14 4.60 -6.17 8.83
CA ILE A 14 4.85 -7.62 8.78
C ILE A 14 3.59 -8.29 8.21
N ARG A 15 3.72 -8.94 7.05
CA ARG A 15 2.68 -9.80 6.51
C ARG A 15 2.75 -11.16 7.20
N LEU A 16 1.71 -11.49 7.97
CA LEU A 16 1.66 -12.72 8.74
C LEU A 16 1.47 -13.93 7.83
N ASP A 17 2.12 -15.03 8.19
CA ASP A 17 1.87 -16.34 7.61
C ASP A 17 0.51 -16.89 8.08
N CYS A 18 -0.03 -17.87 7.34
CA CYS A 18 -1.27 -18.53 7.73
C CYS A 18 -1.18 -19.14 9.13
N GLY A 19 -2.18 -18.90 9.97
CA GLY A 19 -2.26 -19.43 11.33
C GLY A 19 -1.54 -18.62 12.41
N TYR A 20 -0.83 -17.54 12.05
CA TYR A 20 -0.16 -16.65 13.01
C TYR A 20 -1.01 -15.44 13.35
N THR A 21 -0.75 -14.85 14.53
CA THR A 21 -1.51 -13.73 15.10
C THR A 21 -0.57 -12.65 15.62
N ALA A 22 -1.11 -11.49 16.01
CA ALA A 22 -0.32 -10.43 16.61
C ALA A 22 0.38 -10.84 17.92
N SER A 23 -0.20 -11.78 18.69
CA SER A 23 0.39 -12.29 19.94
C SER A 23 1.43 -13.40 19.74
N ASN A 24 1.45 -14.03 18.57
CA ASN A 24 2.46 -15.01 18.16
C ASN A 24 2.79 -14.76 16.68
N PRO A 25 3.64 -13.76 16.37
CA PRO A 25 3.87 -13.34 15.00
C PRO A 25 4.93 -14.21 14.29
N SER A 26 4.59 -14.71 13.10
CA SER A 26 5.53 -15.20 12.08
C SER A 26 5.11 -14.66 10.72
N GLY A 27 6.08 -14.28 9.90
CA GLY A 27 5.84 -13.69 8.60
C GLY A 27 7.07 -12.99 8.05
N CYS A 28 6.86 -12.13 7.06
CA CYS A 28 7.92 -11.35 6.41
C CYS A 28 7.57 -9.87 6.31
N TRP A 29 8.59 -9.02 6.17
CA TRP A 29 8.39 -7.60 5.88
C TRP A 29 7.81 -7.44 4.47
N GLU A 30 6.73 -6.67 4.34
CA GLU A 30 6.07 -6.39 3.07
C GLU A 30 6.85 -5.32 2.29
N HIS A 31 7.79 -5.77 1.47
CA HIS A 31 8.66 -4.88 0.69
C HIS A 31 8.04 -4.43 -0.64
N ASP A 32 7.07 -5.16 -1.18
CA ASP A 32 6.61 -4.94 -2.56
C ASP A 32 5.24 -4.24 -2.60
N GLY A 33 4.46 -4.33 -1.53
CA GLY A 33 3.16 -3.67 -1.43
C GLY A 33 3.20 -2.21 -0.98
N TYR A 34 2.36 -1.39 -1.61
CA TYR A 34 2.16 0.03 -1.26
C TYR A 34 0.73 0.36 -0.80
N GLY A 35 -0.06 -0.65 -0.44
CA GLY A 35 -1.47 -0.48 -0.02
C GLY A 35 -1.70 0.63 1.03
N PRO A 36 -1.01 0.63 2.18
CA PRO A 36 -1.11 1.73 3.14
C PRO A 36 -0.16 2.87 2.79
N ILE A 37 -0.69 4.07 2.57
CA ILE A 37 0.13 5.29 2.51
C ILE A 37 -0.46 6.41 3.37
N ALA A 38 0.39 7.35 3.77
CA ALA A 38 -0.02 8.62 4.35
C ALA A 38 0.62 9.77 3.58
N THR A 39 -0.18 10.76 3.22
CA THR A 39 0.26 11.96 2.49
C THR A 39 -0.63 13.15 2.88
N PHE A 40 -0.16 14.36 2.60
CA PHE A 40 -1.01 15.54 2.71
C PHE A 40 -2.07 15.54 1.63
N LYS A 41 -3.27 16.03 1.96
CA LYS A 41 -4.37 16.15 1.00
C LYS A 41 -3.99 16.97 -0.24
N SER A 42 -3.22 18.05 -0.07
CA SER A 42 -2.74 18.87 -1.19
C SER A 42 -1.81 18.09 -2.12
N ASP A 43 -0.98 17.21 -1.58
CA ASP A 43 -0.06 16.39 -2.38
C ASP A 43 -0.83 15.26 -3.08
N TRP A 44 -1.81 14.66 -2.40
CA TRP A 44 -2.76 13.73 -3.02
C TRP A 44 -3.44 14.32 -4.25
N ASP A 45 -3.92 15.56 -4.14
CA ASP A 45 -4.54 16.26 -5.26
C ASP A 45 -3.54 16.60 -6.36
N ARG A 46 -2.29 16.95 -5.99
CA ARG A 46 -1.20 17.26 -6.92
C ARG A 46 -0.83 16.08 -7.81
N PHE A 47 -0.66 14.88 -7.26
CA PHE A 47 -0.40 13.69 -8.07
C PHE A 47 -1.68 13.08 -8.66
N GLY A 48 -2.85 13.52 -8.19
CA GLY A 48 -4.18 13.20 -8.71
C GLY A 48 -4.77 11.88 -8.24
N GLY A 49 -4.42 11.44 -7.03
CA GLY A 49 -4.99 10.28 -6.35
C GLY A 49 -4.76 8.91 -7.01
N THR A 50 -5.71 7.99 -6.85
CA THR A 50 -5.74 6.68 -7.52
C THR A 50 -6.62 6.74 -8.77
N LYS A 51 -6.24 6.03 -9.85
CA LYS A 51 -7.07 5.92 -11.06
C LYS A 51 -8.21 4.92 -10.88
N VAL A 52 -9.20 5.30 -10.08
CA VAL A 52 -10.32 4.41 -9.70
C VAL A 52 -10.98 3.77 -10.93
N GLU A 53 -11.32 4.54 -11.96
CA GLU A 53 -11.98 4.00 -13.16
C GLU A 53 -11.13 2.99 -13.94
N ARG A 54 -9.80 3.13 -13.95
CA ARG A 54 -8.89 2.20 -14.62
C ARG A 54 -8.88 0.83 -13.94
N PHE A 55 -8.92 0.83 -12.61
CA PHE A 55 -8.79 -0.39 -11.80
C PHE A 55 -10.13 -0.93 -11.29
N ARG A 56 -11.23 -0.24 -11.60
CA ARG A 56 -12.60 -0.62 -11.18
C ARG A 56 -13.01 -2.00 -11.70
N HIS A 57 -12.51 -2.39 -12.87
CA HIS A 57 -12.88 -3.62 -13.57
C HIS A 57 -11.79 -4.70 -13.55
N THR A 58 -10.64 -4.42 -12.93
CA THR A 58 -9.63 -5.44 -12.66
C THR A 58 -9.97 -6.14 -11.36
N SER A 59 -9.83 -7.47 -11.33
CA SER A 59 -10.10 -8.27 -10.13
C SER A 59 -9.19 -7.91 -8.96
N TRP A 60 -7.91 -7.59 -9.21
CA TRP A 60 -6.98 -7.02 -8.24
C TRP A 60 -5.62 -6.65 -8.88
N GLY A 61 -4.93 -5.65 -8.34
CA GLY A 61 -3.49 -5.43 -8.55
C GLY A 61 -3.11 -4.37 -9.59
N GLY A 62 -1.98 -3.72 -9.34
CA GLY A 62 -1.37 -2.69 -10.19
C GLY A 62 -1.75 -1.27 -9.83
N GLU A 63 -2.77 -1.06 -9.00
CA GLU A 63 -3.21 0.27 -8.57
C GLU A 63 -2.20 0.98 -7.68
N ASP A 64 -1.47 0.21 -6.86
CA ASP A 64 -0.49 0.72 -5.92
C ASP A 64 0.83 1.09 -6.61
N TRP A 65 1.25 0.31 -7.61
CA TRP A 65 2.36 0.68 -8.49
C TRP A 65 2.05 1.89 -9.40
N ASP A 66 0.83 2.00 -9.96
CA ASP A 66 0.42 3.23 -10.69
C ASP A 66 0.45 4.44 -9.75
N LEU A 67 0.05 4.27 -8.49
CA LEU A 67 0.12 5.32 -7.47
C LEU A 67 1.57 5.72 -7.15
N VAL A 68 2.49 4.76 -7.00
CA VAL A 68 3.93 5.01 -6.80
C VAL A 68 4.50 5.84 -7.94
N ASP A 69 4.26 5.44 -9.19
CA ASP A 69 4.76 6.16 -10.37
C ASP A 69 4.27 7.62 -10.37
N ARG A 70 3.03 7.86 -9.97
CA ARG A 70 2.44 9.20 -9.91
C ARG A 70 3.04 10.06 -8.80
N ILE A 71 3.27 9.47 -7.62
CA ILE A 71 3.94 10.16 -6.50
C ILE A 71 5.34 10.61 -6.92
N LEU A 72 6.12 9.70 -7.51
CA LEU A 72 7.48 9.98 -7.97
C LEU A 72 7.49 11.00 -9.12
N SER A 73 6.55 10.89 -10.07
CA SER A 73 6.39 11.84 -11.18
C SER A 73 5.98 13.24 -10.70
N ALA A 74 5.33 13.36 -9.55
CA ALA A 74 5.02 14.64 -8.92
C ALA A 74 6.23 15.23 -8.17
N GLY A 75 7.38 14.56 -8.17
CA GLY A 75 8.61 15.00 -7.51
C GLY A 75 8.59 14.81 -6.00
N LEU A 76 7.79 13.87 -5.49
CA LEU A 76 7.75 13.50 -4.08
C LEU A 76 8.55 12.22 -3.85
N GLU A 77 9.15 12.10 -2.68
CA GLU A 77 9.83 10.88 -2.24
C GLU A 77 8.89 9.98 -1.43
N ILE A 78 9.12 8.67 -1.47
CA ILE A 78 8.37 7.71 -0.64
C ILE A 78 9.26 7.21 0.48
N GLU A 79 8.99 7.67 1.70
CA GLU A 79 9.70 7.21 2.89
C GLU A 79 9.09 5.91 3.41
N ARG A 80 9.97 4.92 3.63
CA ARG A 80 9.57 3.58 4.08
C ARG A 80 10.32 3.21 5.34
N LEU A 81 9.57 2.97 6.42
CA LEU A 81 10.12 2.57 7.72
C LEU A 81 9.46 1.28 8.20
N LYS A 82 10.26 0.38 8.77
CA LYS A 82 9.79 -0.83 9.45
C LYS A 82 9.05 -0.45 10.73
N ILE A 83 7.74 -0.66 10.74
CA ILE A 83 6.91 -0.38 11.91
C ILE A 83 6.71 -1.69 12.69
N LEU A 84 7.25 -1.71 13.90
CA LEU A 84 7.06 -2.83 14.82
C LEU A 84 5.58 -2.91 15.22
N ASN A 85 5.10 -4.14 15.42
CA ASN A 85 3.72 -4.44 15.83
C ASN A 85 2.64 -3.94 14.85
N PHE A 86 2.99 -3.71 13.59
CA PHE A 86 2.04 -3.42 12.52
C PHE A 86 1.95 -4.62 11.59
N PHE A 87 0.78 -5.26 11.56
CA PHE A 87 0.59 -6.57 10.95
C PHE A 87 -0.48 -6.52 9.86
N HIS A 88 -0.18 -7.15 8.72
CA HIS A 88 -1.18 -7.53 7.73
C HIS A 88 -1.52 -9.00 7.97
N PHE A 89 -2.76 -9.24 8.39
CA PHE A 89 -3.25 -10.59 8.66
C PHE A 89 -3.32 -11.42 7.37
N TYR A 90 -3.09 -12.71 7.50
CA TYR A 90 -3.20 -13.61 6.37
C TYR A 90 -4.66 -13.69 5.88
N HIS A 91 -4.85 -13.55 4.56
CA HIS A 91 -6.13 -13.72 3.89
C HIS A 91 -5.99 -14.74 2.75
N THR A 92 -7.02 -15.53 2.50
CA THR A 92 -7.03 -16.47 1.37
C THR A 92 -7.38 -15.74 0.07
N LYS A 93 -6.71 -16.09 -1.04
CA LYS A 93 -6.97 -15.47 -2.35
C LYS A 93 -8.39 -15.68 -2.86
N LYS A 94 -9.08 -16.75 -2.45
CA LYS A 94 -10.47 -17.01 -2.88
C LYS A 94 -11.44 -15.88 -2.50
N GLU A 95 -11.15 -15.12 -1.46
CA GLU A 95 -12.01 -14.03 -1.00
C GLU A 95 -11.71 -12.69 -1.67
N THR A 96 -10.50 -12.53 -2.24
CA THR A 96 -10.00 -11.25 -2.77
C THR A 96 -10.06 -11.17 -4.30
N TRP A 97 -10.01 -12.31 -5.00
CA TRP A 97 -9.96 -12.39 -6.45
C TRP A 97 -11.27 -13.00 -6.95
N LYS A 98 -12.31 -12.18 -7.12
CA LYS A 98 -13.45 -12.59 -7.94
C LYS A 98 -13.04 -12.37 -9.38
N ASP A 99 -13.02 -13.44 -10.17
CA ASP A 99 -12.88 -13.32 -11.62
C ASP A 99 -13.98 -12.37 -12.12
N SER A 100 -13.57 -11.32 -12.83
CA SER A 100 -14.51 -10.51 -13.60
C SER A 100 -15.09 -11.43 -14.69
N GLU A 101 -16.40 -11.71 -14.61
CA GLU A 101 -17.16 -12.37 -15.70
C GLU A 101 -17.01 -11.60 -17.02
#